data_AF-A0A7S2C114-F1
#
_entry.id   AF-A0A7S2C114-F1
#
_cell.length_a   1.000
_cell.length_b   1.000
_cell.length_c   1.000
_cell.angle_alpha   90.00
_cell.angle_beta   90.00
_cell.angle_gamma   90.00
#
_symmetry.space_group_name_H-M   'P 1'
#
loop_
_entity.id
_entity.type
_entity.pdbx_description
1 polymer ?
#
loop_
_entity_poly.entity_id
_entity_poly.type
_entity_poly.pdbx_seq_one_letter_code
_entity_poly.pdbx_strand_id
1 'polypeptide(L)'
;RRSSAIATHFSSFRGPSFDGKTVLRSAGGGDAGFHRYYENWSGHSCHFDSVMLARAIDSAPNRAKAYIIVLTKPITSSESDVILPAGAERNSHHYSATKHGEKKVVQFVPKIYEEMRGCAVYEHPSGTSALSLDTAIALRDTIRAMDLKQGVPVFCFYPGTTTTAGCVNALRNLYNKKLKQELASHGVKNKPRTLESILGILLLLLLLLPCG
;
A
#
# COMPACT_ATOMS: atom_id res chain seq x y z
N ARG A 1 -12.95 -6.45 14.38
CA ARG A 1 -13.46 -5.18 14.96
C ARG A 1 -12.64 -4.62 16.14
N ARG A 2 -11.53 -5.25 16.57
CA ARG A 2 -10.75 -4.78 17.74
C ARG A 2 -9.37 -4.16 17.44
N SER A 3 -8.75 -4.40 16.27
CA SER A 3 -7.38 -3.89 16.00
C SER A 3 -7.29 -2.37 15.90
N SER A 4 -8.26 -1.71 15.24
CA SER A 4 -8.31 -0.24 15.16
C SER A 4 -8.71 0.44 16.47
N ALA A 5 -9.19 -0.31 17.46
CA ALA A 5 -9.49 0.23 18.79
C ALA A 5 -8.23 0.38 19.67
N ILE A 6 -7.11 -0.22 19.26
CA ILE A 6 -5.82 -0.17 20.00
C ILE A 6 -4.86 0.85 19.37
N ALA A 7 -4.93 1.05 18.05
CA ALA A 7 -4.05 1.99 17.35
C ALA A 7 -4.37 3.44 17.74
N THR A 8 -3.45 4.08 18.46
CA THR A 8 -3.56 5.47 18.93
C THR A 8 -3.00 6.48 17.92
N HIS A 9 -1.94 6.09 17.19
CA HIS A 9 -1.23 6.99 16.27
C HIS A 9 -1.60 6.74 14.82
N PHE A 10 -1.33 5.53 14.34
CA PHE A 10 -1.60 5.14 12.96
C PHE A 10 -1.83 3.63 12.85
N SER A 11 -2.41 3.22 11.72
CA SER A 11 -2.39 1.84 11.24
C SER A 11 -1.71 1.82 9.88
N SER A 12 -0.87 0.81 9.64
CA SER A 12 -0.29 0.53 8.34
C SER A 12 -0.75 -0.83 7.84
N PHE A 13 -1.08 -0.92 6.57
CA PHE A 13 -1.45 -2.14 5.88
C PHE A 13 -0.51 -2.33 4.67
N ARG A 14 0.01 -3.54 4.53
CA ARG A 14 0.70 -3.99 3.33
C ARG A 14 0.33 -5.44 3.09
N GLY A 15 -0.21 -5.74 1.92
CA GLY A 15 -0.67 -7.09 1.62
C GLY A 15 -1.07 -7.28 0.17
N PRO A 16 -1.51 -8.50 -0.19
CA PRO A 16 -2.01 -8.78 -1.53
C PRO A 16 -3.21 -7.91 -1.88
N SER A 17 -3.27 -7.46 -3.14
CA SER A 17 -4.42 -6.76 -3.70
C SER A 17 -5.37 -7.76 -4.35
N PHE A 18 -6.63 -7.73 -3.94
CA PHE A 18 -7.71 -8.52 -4.53
C PHE A 18 -8.56 -7.72 -5.53
N ASP A 19 -8.27 -6.43 -5.71
CA ASP A 19 -8.88 -5.58 -6.74
C ASP A 19 -8.68 -6.14 -8.15
N GLY A 20 -9.62 -5.89 -9.06
CA GLY A 20 -9.49 -6.31 -10.47
C GLY A 20 -9.76 -7.80 -10.74
N LYS A 21 -10.32 -8.54 -9.78
CA LYS A 21 -10.70 -9.96 -9.96
C LYS A 21 -11.58 -10.22 -11.19
N THR A 22 -12.52 -9.31 -11.49
CA THR A 22 -13.37 -9.42 -12.68
C THR A 22 -12.56 -9.30 -13.98
N VAL A 23 -11.55 -8.41 -14.01
CA VAL A 23 -10.66 -8.25 -15.18
C VAL A 23 -9.90 -9.54 -15.45
N LEU A 24 -9.34 -10.16 -14.40
CA LEU A 24 -8.63 -11.43 -14.49
C LEU A 24 -9.49 -12.57 -15.03
N ARG A 25 -10.72 -12.71 -14.52
CA ARG A 25 -11.64 -13.75 -14.95
C ARG A 25 -12.08 -13.55 -16.40
N SER A 26 -12.46 -12.34 -16.76
CA SER A 26 -12.91 -12.03 -18.13
C SER A 26 -11.81 -12.16 -19.17
N ALA A 27 -10.55 -11.86 -18.82
CA ALA A 27 -9.42 -11.92 -19.75
C ALA A 27 -9.13 -13.33 -20.32
N GLY A 28 -9.50 -14.39 -19.60
CA GLY A 28 -9.37 -15.78 -20.08
C GLY A 28 -10.64 -16.35 -20.73
N GLY A 29 -11.68 -15.54 -20.97
CA GLY A 29 -12.92 -16.00 -21.59
C GLY A 29 -13.97 -16.56 -20.60
N GLY A 30 -13.99 -16.09 -19.36
CA GLY A 30 -15.02 -16.47 -18.36
C GLY A 30 -14.49 -17.44 -17.32
N ASP A 31 -15.09 -18.63 -17.21
CA ASP A 31 -14.68 -19.67 -16.23
C ASP A 31 -13.32 -20.31 -16.56
N ALA A 32 -12.79 -20.06 -17.76
CA ALA A 32 -11.41 -20.36 -18.17
C ALA A 32 -10.43 -19.18 -17.87
N GLY A 33 -10.84 -18.26 -16.99
CA GLY A 33 -10.15 -17.04 -16.63
C GLY A 33 -8.79 -17.20 -15.94
N PHE A 34 -8.17 -16.07 -15.61
CA PHE A 34 -6.98 -16.05 -14.76
C PHE A 34 -7.35 -15.78 -13.30
N HIS A 35 -6.43 -16.09 -12.39
CA HIS A 35 -6.48 -15.65 -11.00
C HIS A 35 -5.07 -15.41 -10.46
N ARG A 36 -4.91 -14.69 -9.34
CA ARG A 36 -3.60 -14.68 -8.66
C ARG A 36 -3.40 -15.97 -7.87
N TYR A 37 -2.15 -16.37 -7.67
CA TYR A 37 -1.83 -17.55 -6.88
C TYR A 37 -2.42 -17.50 -5.46
N TYR A 38 -2.39 -16.32 -4.83
CA TYR A 38 -2.89 -16.10 -3.48
C TYR A 38 -4.43 -16.04 -3.38
N GLU A 39 -5.16 -16.07 -4.49
CA GLU A 39 -6.64 -16.10 -4.48
C GLU A 39 -7.21 -17.50 -4.22
N ASN A 40 -6.40 -18.55 -4.35
CA ASN A 40 -6.81 -19.94 -4.11
C ASN A 40 -6.08 -20.57 -2.90
N TRP A 41 -5.47 -19.76 -2.05
CA TRP A 41 -4.79 -20.25 -0.85
C TRP A 41 -5.80 -20.75 0.20
N SER A 42 -5.54 -21.92 0.78
CA SER A 42 -6.40 -22.51 1.82
C SER A 42 -6.17 -21.91 3.21
N GLY A 43 -5.07 -21.20 3.42
CA GLY A 43 -4.70 -20.63 4.72
C GLY A 43 -5.55 -19.44 5.17
N HIS A 44 -6.27 -18.77 4.26
CA HIS A 44 -7.23 -17.72 4.61
C HIS A 44 -8.32 -17.59 3.54
N SER A 45 -9.55 -17.30 3.96
CA SER A 45 -10.68 -17.01 3.05
C SER A 45 -10.90 -15.50 2.83
N CYS A 46 -10.13 -14.67 3.53
CA CYS A 46 -10.28 -13.21 3.46
C CYS A 46 -9.61 -12.68 2.18
N HIS A 47 -10.41 -12.23 1.23
CA HIS A 47 -9.98 -11.54 0.01
C HIS A 47 -10.27 -10.05 0.16
N PHE A 48 -9.34 -9.35 0.80
CA PHE A 48 -9.54 -7.97 1.21
C PHE A 48 -9.15 -7.00 0.09
N ASP A 49 -10.14 -6.40 -0.58
CA ASP A 49 -9.92 -5.38 -1.61
C ASP A 49 -9.82 -3.95 -1.04
N SER A 50 -9.47 -2.99 -1.89
CA SER A 50 -9.31 -1.59 -1.48
C SER A 50 -10.58 -0.93 -0.95
N VAL A 51 -11.75 -1.33 -1.45
CA VAL A 51 -13.06 -0.84 -1.00
C VAL A 51 -13.34 -1.34 0.42
N MET A 52 -13.06 -2.62 0.68
CA MET A 52 -13.19 -3.23 2.01
C MET A 52 -12.24 -2.57 3.01
N LEU A 53 -11.00 -2.27 2.62
CA LEU A 53 -10.04 -1.57 3.47
C LEU A 53 -10.50 -0.14 3.79
N ALA A 54 -10.96 0.62 2.80
CA ALA A 54 -11.50 1.97 3.01
C ALA A 54 -12.68 1.93 3.99
N ARG A 55 -13.64 1.04 3.76
CA ARG A 55 -14.79 0.84 4.66
C ARG A 55 -14.37 0.42 6.06
N ALA A 56 -13.35 -0.40 6.21
CA ALA A 56 -12.85 -0.82 7.51
C ALA A 56 -12.18 0.33 8.27
N ILE A 57 -11.47 1.22 7.57
CA ILE A 57 -10.91 2.45 8.15
C ILE A 57 -12.03 3.39 8.57
N ASP A 58 -13.02 3.62 7.70
CA ASP A 58 -14.12 4.56 7.95
C ASP A 58 -15.08 4.08 9.06
N SER A 59 -15.24 2.77 9.20
CA SER A 59 -16.08 2.14 10.25
C SER A 59 -15.35 1.88 11.57
N ALA A 60 -14.06 2.23 11.67
CA ALA A 60 -13.31 2.09 12.90
C ALA A 60 -13.91 2.97 14.02
N PRO A 61 -14.01 2.48 15.27
CA PRO A 61 -14.47 3.28 16.40
C PRO A 61 -13.62 4.54 16.61
N ASN A 62 -12.30 4.38 16.51
CA ASN A 62 -11.38 5.51 16.38
C ASN A 62 -11.27 5.90 14.90
N ARG A 63 -12.06 6.90 14.48
CA ARG A 63 -12.08 7.34 13.08
C ARG A 63 -10.74 7.95 12.69
N ALA A 64 -10.17 7.45 11.59
CA ALA A 64 -8.98 8.05 10.99
C ALA A 64 -9.24 9.52 10.64
N LYS A 65 -8.29 10.38 10.99
CA LYS A 65 -8.28 11.81 10.66
C LYS A 65 -7.79 12.06 9.24
N ALA A 66 -6.98 11.16 8.71
CA ALA A 66 -6.58 11.10 7.32
C ALA A 66 -6.21 9.66 6.95
N TYR A 67 -6.31 9.28 5.69
CA TYR A 67 -5.79 8.00 5.22
C TYR A 67 -5.49 8.01 3.73
N ILE A 68 -4.69 7.06 3.28
CA ILE A 68 -4.43 6.78 1.88
C ILE A 68 -4.35 5.28 1.65
N ILE A 69 -4.89 4.82 0.52
CA ILE A 69 -4.76 3.45 0.01
C ILE A 69 -4.21 3.53 -1.40
N VAL A 70 -3.13 2.80 -1.65
CA VAL A 70 -2.39 2.76 -2.90
C VAL A 70 -2.32 1.32 -3.38
N LEU A 71 -2.68 1.08 -4.64
CA LEU A 71 -2.37 -0.17 -5.32
C LEU A 71 -1.01 -0.06 -5.99
N THR A 72 -0.17 -1.08 -5.85
CA THR A 72 1.24 -1.08 -6.24
C THR A 72 1.61 -2.36 -7.00
N LYS A 73 2.76 -2.36 -7.68
CA LYS A 73 3.21 -3.48 -8.54
C LYS A 73 2.18 -3.79 -9.64
N PRO A 74 2.12 -2.96 -10.69
CA PRO A 74 1.17 -3.16 -11.77
C PRO A 74 1.41 -4.49 -12.49
N ILE A 75 0.35 -5.24 -12.74
CA ILE A 75 0.35 -6.44 -13.57
C ILE A 75 -0.38 -6.07 -14.86
N THR A 76 0.35 -6.04 -15.97
CA THR A 76 -0.17 -5.63 -17.27
C THR A 76 -0.53 -6.79 -18.17
N SER A 77 -0.02 -8.00 -17.91
CA SER A 77 -0.34 -9.19 -18.70
C SER A 77 -0.38 -10.45 -17.84
N SER A 78 -0.98 -11.51 -18.40
CA SER A 78 -0.99 -12.83 -17.79
C SER A 78 0.40 -13.46 -17.70
N GLU A 79 1.43 -12.92 -18.35
CA GLU A 79 2.81 -13.45 -18.27
C GLU A 79 3.37 -13.42 -16.86
N SER A 80 2.92 -12.49 -16.02
CA SER A 80 3.35 -12.39 -14.63
C SER A 80 3.24 -13.72 -13.88
N ASP A 81 4.29 -14.05 -13.13
CA ASP A 81 4.40 -15.31 -12.38
C ASP A 81 3.35 -15.45 -11.28
N VAL A 82 2.78 -14.31 -10.86
CA VAL A 82 1.72 -14.31 -9.85
C VAL A 82 0.35 -14.69 -10.41
N ILE A 83 0.23 -14.76 -11.74
CA ILE A 83 -0.99 -15.09 -12.46
C ILE A 83 -1.00 -16.56 -12.87
N LEU A 84 -2.04 -17.27 -12.45
CA LEU A 84 -2.29 -18.66 -12.77
C LEU A 84 -3.48 -18.78 -13.74
N PRO A 85 -3.45 -19.75 -14.67
CA PRO A 85 -4.61 -20.10 -15.47
C PRO A 85 -5.69 -20.76 -14.61
N ALA A 86 -6.94 -20.71 -15.06
CA ALA A 86 -8.02 -21.50 -14.47
C ALA A 86 -7.65 -22.99 -14.43
N GLY A 87 -8.09 -23.67 -13.37
CA GLY A 87 -7.78 -25.08 -13.15
C GLY A 87 -6.42 -25.35 -12.52
N ALA A 88 -5.58 -24.33 -12.28
CA ALA A 88 -4.38 -24.49 -11.48
C ALA A 88 -4.73 -25.05 -10.08
N GLU A 89 -3.90 -25.97 -9.60
CA GLU A 89 -4.10 -26.62 -8.31
C GLU A 89 -4.21 -25.60 -7.17
N ARG A 90 -5.03 -25.94 -6.17
CA ARG A 90 -5.14 -25.15 -4.95
C ARG A 90 -3.77 -25.08 -4.27
N ASN A 91 -3.42 -23.92 -3.72
CA ASN A 91 -2.13 -23.66 -3.08
C ASN A 91 -0.91 -23.67 -4.02
N SER A 92 -1.08 -23.59 -5.35
CA SER A 92 0.02 -23.24 -6.24
C SER A 92 0.60 -21.86 -5.86
N HIS A 93 1.92 -21.75 -5.78
CA HIS A 93 2.62 -20.54 -5.33
C HIS A 93 3.04 -19.61 -6.49
N HIS A 94 3.31 -20.17 -7.67
CA HIS A 94 3.75 -19.45 -8.86
C HIS A 94 3.37 -20.23 -10.10
N TYR A 95 3.28 -19.56 -11.25
CA TYR A 95 3.08 -20.23 -12.53
C TYR A 95 4.27 -21.11 -12.88
N SER A 96 4.02 -22.34 -13.34
CA SER A 96 5.01 -23.27 -13.87
C SER A 96 4.44 -23.91 -15.13
N ALA A 97 5.12 -23.76 -16.27
CA ALA A 97 4.69 -24.36 -17.54
C ALA A 97 4.63 -25.90 -17.46
N THR A 98 5.55 -26.51 -16.71
CA THR A 98 5.57 -27.96 -16.50
C THR A 98 4.35 -28.47 -15.73
N LYS A 99 3.84 -27.68 -14.78
CA LYS A 99 2.68 -28.06 -13.96
C LYS A 99 1.34 -27.62 -14.54
N HIS A 100 1.31 -26.46 -15.19
CA HIS A 100 0.07 -25.79 -15.61
C HIS A 100 -0.13 -25.78 -17.13
N GLY A 101 0.80 -26.34 -17.90
CA GLY A 101 0.83 -26.22 -19.35
C GLY A 101 1.20 -24.80 -19.81
N GLU A 102 1.20 -24.59 -21.12
CA GLU A 102 1.48 -23.29 -21.73
C GLU A 102 0.39 -22.26 -21.35
N LYS A 103 0.81 -21.09 -20.88
CA LYS A 103 -0.08 -20.01 -20.47
C LYS A 103 -0.32 -19.07 -21.64
N LYS A 104 -1.59 -18.92 -22.03
CA LYS A 104 -1.99 -17.90 -22.99
C LYS A 104 -1.61 -16.51 -22.47
N VAL A 105 -0.85 -15.77 -23.28
CA VAL A 105 -0.48 -14.38 -22.99
C VAL A 105 -1.65 -13.45 -23.34
N VAL A 106 -2.15 -12.72 -22.36
CA VAL A 106 -3.25 -11.75 -22.50
C VAL A 106 -2.88 -10.47 -21.78
N GLN A 107 -3.13 -9.32 -22.42
CA GLN A 107 -2.97 -8.02 -21.79
C GLN A 107 -4.20 -7.66 -20.94
N PHE A 108 -3.98 -7.12 -19.75
CA PHE A 108 -5.04 -6.68 -18.84
C PHE A 108 -5.33 -5.20 -19.02
N VAL A 109 -6.56 -4.91 -19.45
CA VAL A 109 -7.07 -3.55 -19.60
C VAL A 109 -8.42 -3.46 -18.87
N PRO A 110 -8.52 -2.68 -17.78
CA PRO A 110 -7.44 -1.92 -17.13
C PRO A 110 -6.37 -2.83 -16.50
N LYS A 111 -5.16 -2.30 -16.30
CA LYS A 111 -4.12 -2.99 -15.52
C LYS A 111 -4.63 -3.28 -14.11
N ILE A 112 -4.17 -4.40 -13.56
CA ILE A 112 -4.43 -4.78 -12.17
C ILE A 112 -3.14 -4.61 -11.34
N TYR A 113 -3.20 -4.91 -10.05
CA TYR A 113 -2.08 -4.71 -9.13
C TYR A 113 -1.90 -5.93 -8.22
N GLU A 114 -0.66 -6.22 -7.85
CA GLU A 114 -0.30 -7.34 -6.96
C GLU A 114 -0.44 -6.96 -5.48
N GLU A 115 -0.07 -5.74 -5.10
CA GLU A 115 0.11 -5.35 -3.71
C GLU A 115 -0.71 -4.10 -3.38
N MET A 116 -1.42 -4.12 -2.26
CA MET A 116 -2.12 -2.97 -1.70
C MET A 116 -1.36 -2.46 -0.46
N ARG A 117 -1.17 -1.14 -0.40
CA ARG A 117 -0.64 -0.43 0.76
C ARG A 117 -1.68 0.54 1.29
N GLY A 118 -1.79 0.63 2.60
CA GLY A 118 -2.69 1.56 3.27
C GLY A 118 -2.03 2.19 4.48
N CYS A 119 -2.29 3.47 4.71
CA CYS A 119 -1.92 4.13 5.95
C CYS A 119 -3.09 4.97 6.44
N ALA A 120 -3.55 4.69 7.66
CA ALA A 120 -4.59 5.45 8.35
C ALA A 120 -3.96 6.18 9.53
N VAL A 121 -4.19 7.49 9.63
CA VAL A 121 -3.67 8.37 10.67
C VAL A 121 -4.79 8.71 11.63
N TYR A 122 -4.60 8.46 12.93
CA TYR A 122 -5.55 8.77 14.00
C TYR A 122 -5.15 10.02 14.80
N GLU A 123 -3.87 10.40 14.75
CA GLU A 123 -3.38 11.65 15.31
C GLU A 123 -4.06 12.84 14.63
N HIS A 124 -4.37 13.90 15.39
CA HIS A 124 -4.98 15.08 14.82
C HIS A 124 -3.95 15.83 13.94
N PRO A 125 -4.18 15.96 12.61
CA PRO A 125 -3.22 16.59 11.70
C PRO A 125 -3.10 18.11 11.88
N SER A 126 -3.88 18.71 12.79
CA SER A 126 -4.00 20.16 13.00
C SER A 126 -3.80 20.61 14.46
N GLY A 127 -3.27 19.75 15.34
CA GLY A 127 -2.94 20.08 16.74
C GLY A 127 -1.44 20.35 16.95
N THR A 128 -1.09 20.89 18.13
CA THR A 128 0.30 21.01 18.62
C THR A 128 1.02 19.67 18.76
N SER A 129 0.30 18.55 18.69
CA SER A 129 0.83 17.21 18.48
C SER A 129 1.23 17.03 17.01
N ALA A 130 2.49 17.34 16.70
CA ALA A 130 3.10 16.95 15.45
C ALA A 130 2.90 15.45 15.23
N LEU A 131 2.57 15.07 13.99
CA LEU A 131 2.59 13.69 13.51
C LEU A 131 3.77 12.93 14.14
N SER A 132 3.59 11.73 14.71
CA SER A 132 4.74 10.98 15.22
C SER A 132 5.72 10.66 14.09
N LEU A 133 7.00 10.43 14.42
CA LEU A 133 8.00 10.03 13.43
C LEU A 133 7.58 8.71 12.74
N ASP A 134 7.05 7.76 13.50
CA ASP A 134 6.58 6.47 12.96
C ASP A 134 5.41 6.64 11.99
N THR A 135 4.42 7.48 12.32
CA THR A 135 3.34 7.81 11.39
C THR A 135 3.90 8.47 10.11
N ALA A 136 4.89 9.36 10.24
CA ALA A 136 5.52 10.00 9.10
C ALA A 136 6.25 9.00 8.20
N ILE A 137 6.96 8.03 8.78
CA ILE A 137 7.64 6.96 8.06
C ILE A 137 6.61 6.05 7.34
N ALA A 138 5.51 5.69 8.01
CA ALA A 138 4.46 4.86 7.42
C ALA A 138 3.74 5.54 6.25
N LEU A 139 3.40 6.83 6.38
CA LEU A 139 2.87 7.64 5.28
C LEU A 139 3.85 7.73 4.12
N ARG A 140 5.13 7.96 4.41
CA ARG A 140 6.18 8.00 3.39
C ARG A 140 6.27 6.67 2.65
N ASP A 141 6.31 5.54 3.34
CA ASP A 141 6.43 4.23 2.69
C ASP A 141 5.23 3.94 1.76
N THR A 142 4.02 4.36 2.17
CA THR A 142 2.81 4.20 1.36
C THR A 142 2.85 5.09 0.12
N ILE A 143 3.18 6.39 0.28
CA ILE A 143 3.18 7.38 -0.82
C ILE A 143 4.37 7.17 -1.77
N ARG A 144 5.52 6.70 -1.27
CA ARG A 144 6.73 6.46 -2.09
C ARG A 144 6.46 5.53 -3.27
N ALA A 145 5.55 4.56 -3.11
CA ALA A 145 5.19 3.68 -4.21
C ALA A 145 4.59 4.44 -5.41
N MET A 146 3.86 5.53 -5.17
CA MET A 146 3.37 6.43 -6.22
C MET A 146 4.50 7.27 -6.83
N ASP A 147 5.39 7.79 -5.99
CA ASP A 147 6.52 8.63 -6.46
C ASP A 147 7.48 7.84 -7.37
N LEU A 148 7.59 6.52 -7.15
CA LEU A 148 8.32 5.60 -8.02
C LEU A 148 7.57 5.21 -9.30
N LYS A 149 6.38 5.79 -9.56
CA LYS A 149 5.46 5.41 -10.66
C LYS A 149 5.03 3.94 -10.64
N GLN A 150 5.13 3.30 -9.49
CA GLN A 150 4.81 1.88 -9.28
C GLN A 150 3.43 1.67 -8.63
N GLY A 151 2.71 2.75 -8.32
CA GLY A 151 1.40 2.65 -7.71
C GLY A 151 0.43 3.77 -8.08
N VAL A 152 -0.83 3.52 -7.78
CA VAL A 152 -1.95 4.46 -8.00
C VAL A 152 -2.76 4.61 -6.73
N PRO A 153 -3.15 5.85 -6.36
CA PRO A 153 -4.05 6.07 -5.23
C PRO A 153 -5.45 5.63 -5.64
N VAL A 154 -6.06 4.75 -4.85
CA VAL A 154 -7.45 4.30 -5.06
C VAL A 154 -8.41 4.95 -4.08
N PHE A 155 -7.95 5.21 -2.85
CA PHE A 155 -8.67 6.00 -1.88
C PHE A 155 -7.71 6.95 -1.17
N CYS A 156 -8.15 8.18 -0.94
CA CYS A 156 -7.40 9.14 -0.16
C CYS A 156 -8.37 10.09 0.52
N PHE A 157 -8.19 10.26 1.83
CA PHE A 157 -8.93 11.23 2.63
C PHE A 157 -7.96 12.11 3.42
N TYR A 158 -8.13 13.43 3.27
CA TYR A 158 -7.47 14.43 4.10
C TYR A 158 -8.43 15.62 4.30
N PRO A 159 -8.61 16.13 5.53
CA PRO A 159 -9.54 17.23 5.81
C PRO A 159 -9.25 18.47 4.95
N GLY A 160 -10.29 19.03 4.34
CA GLY A 160 -10.18 20.22 3.50
C GLY A 160 -9.67 19.96 2.07
N THR A 161 -9.53 18.69 1.65
CA THR A 161 -9.22 18.33 0.26
C THR A 161 -10.43 17.71 -0.42
N THR A 162 -10.63 18.03 -1.69
CA THR A 162 -11.75 17.52 -2.51
C THR A 162 -11.30 16.64 -3.67
N THR A 163 -10.00 16.57 -3.92
CA THR A 163 -9.42 15.78 -5.02
C THR A 163 -8.38 14.80 -4.48
N THR A 164 -8.25 13.64 -5.14
CA THR A 164 -7.23 12.64 -4.79
C THR A 164 -5.82 13.24 -4.85
N ALA A 165 -5.52 14.06 -5.86
CA ALA A 165 -4.24 14.74 -5.99
C ALA A 165 -3.99 15.73 -4.83
N GLY A 166 -5.00 16.51 -4.45
CA GLY A 166 -4.93 17.41 -3.30
C GLY A 166 -4.68 16.67 -1.99
N CYS A 167 -5.39 15.56 -1.77
CA CYS A 167 -5.21 14.69 -0.61
C CYS A 167 -3.79 14.11 -0.52
N VAL A 168 -3.29 13.53 -1.62
CA VAL A 168 -1.94 12.96 -1.69
C VAL A 168 -0.89 14.04 -1.40
N ASN A 169 -1.04 15.24 -1.97
CA ASN A 169 -0.14 16.36 -1.74
C ASN A 169 -0.17 16.82 -0.27
N ALA A 170 -1.34 16.89 0.35
CA ALA A 170 -1.48 17.28 1.74
C ALA A 170 -0.77 16.27 2.68
N LEU A 171 -1.01 14.97 2.49
CA LEU A 171 -0.31 13.91 3.23
C LEU A 171 1.20 13.94 2.99
N ARG A 172 1.62 14.20 1.74
CA ARG A 172 3.04 14.35 1.39
C ARG A 172 3.71 15.49 2.15
N ASN A 173 3.05 16.64 2.20
CA ASN A 173 3.54 17.79 2.93
C ASN A 173 3.59 17.53 4.44
N LEU A 174 2.60 16.81 4.97
CA LEU A 174 2.52 16.46 6.39
C LEU A 174 3.73 15.63 6.84
N TYR A 175 4.01 14.50 6.16
CA TYR A 175 5.15 13.66 6.56
C TYR A 175 6.49 14.36 6.30
N ASN A 176 6.62 15.12 5.21
CA ASN A 176 7.86 15.85 4.90
C ASN A 176 8.18 16.91 5.95
N LYS A 177 7.15 17.63 6.45
CA LYS A 177 7.31 18.59 7.54
C LYS A 177 7.87 17.90 8.78
N LYS A 178 7.30 16.76 9.18
CA LYS A 178 7.73 16.01 10.35
C LYS A 178 9.16 15.47 10.20
N LEU A 179 9.49 14.84 9.07
CA LEU A 179 10.85 14.34 8.82
C LEU A 179 11.89 15.46 8.87
N LYS A 180 11.58 16.65 8.36
CA LYS A 180 12.48 17.81 8.45
C LYS A 180 12.68 18.29 9.89
N GLN A 181 11.62 18.29 10.71
CA GLN A 181 11.72 18.66 12.13
C GLN A 181 12.62 17.69 12.89
N GLU A 182 12.50 16.38 12.63
CA GLU A 182 13.35 15.35 13.26
C GLU A 182 14.81 15.43 12.79
N LEU A 183 15.06 15.74 11.52
CA LEU A 183 16.44 15.95 11.06
C LEU A 183 17.06 17.19 11.74
N ALA A 184 16.30 18.27 11.88
CA ALA A 184 16.77 19.49 12.52
C ALA A 184 17.07 19.29 14.02
N SER A 185 16.28 18.51 14.74
CA SER A 185 16.53 18.21 16.17
C SER A 185 17.83 17.43 16.40
N HIS A 186 18.30 16.69 15.40
CA HIS A 186 19.58 15.95 15.43
C HIS A 186 20.75 16.75 14.83
N GLY A 187 20.61 18.06 14.64
CA GLY A 187 21.69 18.92 14.14
C GLY A 187 22.00 18.74 12.65
N VAL A 188 21.16 18.02 11.89
CA VAL A 188 21.32 17.87 10.44
C VAL A 188 20.84 19.15 9.75
N LYS A 189 21.75 20.11 9.55
CA LYS A 189 21.46 21.43 8.97
C LYS A 189 21.31 21.43 7.45
N ASN A 190 21.67 20.35 6.76
CA ASN A 190 21.70 20.32 5.29
C ASN A 190 20.37 19.83 4.69
N LYS A 191 19.87 20.57 3.69
CA LYS A 191 18.89 20.05 2.71
C LYS A 191 19.46 18.74 2.15
N PRO A 192 18.83 17.58 2.39
CA PRO A 192 19.17 16.37 1.68
C PRO A 192 18.98 16.67 0.20
N ARG A 193 20.08 16.67 -0.57
CA ARG A 193 20.02 16.96 -2.02
C ARG A 193 19.32 15.84 -2.78
N THR A 194 19.24 14.64 -2.21
CA THR A 194 18.58 13.47 -2.80
C THR A 194 17.82 12.65 -1.74
N LEU A 195 16.81 11.91 -2.18
CA LEU A 195 16.02 10.97 -1.34
C LEU A 195 16.89 9.91 -0.64
N GLU A 196 18.02 9.54 -1.25
CA GLU A 196 18.99 8.59 -0.71
C GLU A 196 19.75 9.14 0.51
N SER A 197 20.02 10.46 0.54
CA SER A 197 20.68 11.07 1.70
C SER A 197 19.76 11.07 2.93
N ILE A 198 18.43 11.11 2.75
CA ILE A 198 17.46 10.98 3.84
C ILE A 198 17.43 9.56 4.39
N LEU A 199 17.44 8.55 3.50
CA LEU A 199 17.46 7.15 3.92
C LEU A 199 18.76 6.79 4.63
N GLY A 200 19.91 7.26 4.15
CA GLY A 200 21.19 7.05 4.80
C GLY A 200 21.23 7.62 6.23
N ILE A 201 20.70 8.83 6.42
CA ILE A 201 20.64 9.45 7.75
C ILE A 201 19.62 8.76 8.66
N LEU A 202 18.46 8.34 8.16
CA LEU A 202 17.49 7.58 8.94
C LEU A 202 18.00 6.19 9.33
N LEU A 203 18.74 5.51 8.45
CA LEU A 203 19.38 4.24 8.77
C LEU A 203 20.46 4.43 9.84
N LEU A 204 21.23 5.51 9.75
CA LEU A 204 22.20 5.89 10.77
C LEU A 204 21.54 6.18 12.12
N LEU A 205 20.41 6.90 12.12
CA LEU A 205 19.65 7.20 13.34
C LEU A 205 19.01 5.96 13.96
N LEU A 206 18.52 5.01 13.14
CA LEU A 206 18.03 3.71 13.62
C LEU A 206 19.14 2.84 14.22
N LEU A 207 20.39 2.98 13.76
CA LEU A 207 21.56 2.29 14.31
C LEU A 207 22.11 2.95 15.58
N LEU A 208 21.77 4.22 15.83
CA LEU A 208 22.23 4.99 16.99
C LEU A 208 21.21 5.00 18.15
N LEU A 209 20.03 4.44 17.97
CA LEU A 209 19.10 4.20 19.07
C LEU A 209 19.68 3.08 19.95
N PRO A 210 19.89 3.32 21.27
CA PRO A 210 20.31 2.24 22.16
C PRO A 210 19.23 1.15 22.14
N CYS A 211 19.63 -0.10 22.01
CA CYS A 211 18.78 -1.25 22.27
C CYS A 211 18.36 -1.19 23.75
N GLY A 212 17.25 -0.50 24.02
CA GLY A 212 16.56 -0.48 25.30
C GLY A 212 15.59 -1.63 25.39
#